data_AF-A0A6B2CVU5-F1
#
_entry.id   AF-A0A6B2CVU5-F1
#
_cell.length_a   1.000
_cell.length_b   1.000
_cell.length_c   1.000
_cell.angle_alpha   90.00
_cell.angle_beta   90.00
_cell.angle_gamma   90.00
#
_symmetry.space_group_name_H-M   'P 1'
#
loop_
_entity.id
_entity.type
_entity.pdbx_description
1 polymer ?
#
loop_
_entity_poly.entity_id
_entity_poly.type
_entity_poly.pdbx_seq_one_letter_code
_entity_poly.pdbx_strand_id
1 'polypeptide(L)'
;MQGLLQRRVKYRFDLPAPTSIKSWLAEARQEVRTLLERDWEAVMCPEAELPSLGMLLVEWRGAHLPADVSICAPVSHPRPPPLAYDVPVERVDVCVEPIAPVFPPAEYIAIHIPSVKTFGRISLRRNYAVVKHRGLLFVTEARHGPEPRGGVELLLARYRCASYDLGEALKKLKRILRARY
;
A
#
# COMPACT_ATOMS: atom_id res chain seq x y z
N MET A 1 7.87 -4.27 24.53
CA MET A 1 7.12 -4.59 23.29
C MET A 1 7.52 -3.54 22.25
N GLN A 2 8.50 -3.83 21.39
CA GLN A 2 8.90 -2.88 20.34
C GLN A 2 7.72 -2.73 19.38
N GLY A 3 7.20 -1.52 19.24
CA GLY A 3 6.13 -1.25 18.28
C GLY A 3 6.55 -1.79 16.92
N LEU A 4 5.68 -2.57 16.27
CA LEU A 4 5.78 -2.84 14.84
C LEU A 4 5.64 -1.50 14.12
N LEU A 5 6.73 -0.73 14.10
CA LEU A 5 6.91 0.44 13.26
C LEU A 5 7.09 -0.12 11.87
N GLN A 6 5.97 -0.18 11.17
CA GLN A 6 5.94 -0.50 9.76
C GLN A 6 6.87 0.45 9.05
N ARG A 7 7.83 -0.10 8.29
CA ARG A 7 8.67 0.73 7.43
C ARG A 7 7.81 1.26 6.29
N ARG A 8 8.04 2.52 5.91
CA ARG A 8 7.56 3.12 4.66
C ARG A 8 8.75 3.30 3.74
N VAL A 9 8.53 3.23 2.42
CA VAL A 9 9.57 3.53 1.43
C VAL A 9 9.41 4.98 1.02
N LYS A 10 10.52 5.71 0.95
CA LYS A 10 10.53 7.14 0.67
C LYS A 10 11.20 7.42 -0.67
N TYR A 11 10.53 8.19 -1.50
CA TYR A 11 11.02 8.74 -2.76
C TYR A 11 11.27 10.23 -2.55
N ARG A 12 12.51 10.66 -2.76
CA ARG A 12 12.93 12.05 -2.58
C ARG A 12 12.94 12.76 -3.93
N PHE A 13 12.33 13.94 -3.96
CA PHE A 13 12.35 14.85 -5.11
C PHE A 13 12.94 16.17 -4.63
N ASP A 14 14.18 16.44 -5.05
CA ASP A 14 14.83 17.73 -4.82
C ASP A 14 14.43 18.66 -5.98
N LEU A 15 13.97 19.87 -5.64
CA LEU A 15 13.37 20.80 -6.60
C LEU A 15 14.43 21.78 -7.13
N PRO A 16 14.43 22.08 -8.44
CA PRO A 16 15.43 22.98 -9.03
C PRO A 16 15.31 24.43 -8.54
N ALA A 17 14.14 24.82 -8.06
CA ALA A 17 13.87 26.10 -7.41
C ALA A 17 12.76 25.94 -6.35
N PRO A 18 12.71 26.80 -5.32
CA PRO A 18 11.65 26.77 -4.32
C PRO A 18 10.26 26.89 -4.97
N THR A 19 9.43 25.86 -4.80
CA THR A 19 8.13 25.74 -5.46
C THR A 19 7.08 25.23 -4.47
N SER A 20 5.82 25.65 -4.61
CA SER A 20 4.74 25.11 -3.78
C SER A 20 4.49 23.62 -4.08
N ILE A 21 4.02 22.86 -3.10
CA ILE A 21 3.70 21.44 -3.28
C ILE A 21 2.60 21.25 -4.33
N LYS A 22 1.59 22.14 -4.34
CA LYS A 22 0.52 22.10 -5.34
C LYS A 22 1.04 22.31 -6.76
N SER A 23 1.89 23.33 -6.95
CA SER A 23 2.50 23.64 -8.25
C SER A 23 3.39 22.50 -8.73
N TRP A 24 4.28 21.99 -7.85
CA TRP A 24 5.13 20.84 -8.19
C TRP A 24 4.31 19.61 -8.56
N LEU A 25 3.27 19.28 -7.80
CA LEU A 25 2.42 18.13 -8.12
C LEU A 25 1.68 18.30 -9.45
N ALA A 26 1.24 19.51 -9.81
CA ALA A 26 0.55 19.73 -11.08
C ALA A 26 1.41 19.30 -12.28
N GLU A 27 2.73 19.45 -12.17
CA GLU A 27 3.70 19.08 -13.21
C GLU A 27 4.21 17.65 -13.06
N ALA A 28 4.56 17.24 -11.83
CA ALA A 28 5.23 15.97 -11.55
C ALA A 28 4.27 14.79 -11.37
N ARG A 29 2.95 14.99 -11.29
CA ARG A 29 1.98 13.93 -10.95
C ARG A 29 2.09 12.70 -11.84
N GLN A 30 2.21 12.90 -13.16
CA GLN A 30 2.32 11.78 -14.10
C GLN A 30 3.65 11.05 -13.96
N GLU A 31 4.75 11.78 -13.75
CA GLU A 31 6.08 11.19 -13.55
C GLU A 31 6.12 10.38 -12.25
N VAL A 32 5.65 10.93 -11.14
CA VAL A 32 5.56 10.24 -9.84
C VAL A 32 4.72 8.98 -9.98
N ARG A 33 3.57 9.06 -10.66
CA ARG A 33 2.73 7.89 -10.93
C ARG A 33 3.50 6.82 -11.69
N THR A 34 4.07 7.15 -12.84
CA THR A 34 4.78 6.18 -13.69
C THR A 34 5.98 5.57 -12.97
N LEU A 35 6.72 6.38 -12.19
CA LEU A 35 7.80 5.90 -11.34
C LEU A 35 7.31 4.85 -10.35
N LEU A 36 6.24 5.14 -9.60
CA LEU A 36 5.72 4.24 -8.56
C LEU A 36 5.09 2.97 -9.14
N GLU A 37 4.31 3.09 -10.22
CA GLU A 37 3.72 1.94 -10.93
C GLU A 37 4.82 0.99 -11.44
N ARG A 38 5.90 1.53 -12.03
CA ARG A 38 7.05 0.74 -12.49
C ARG A 38 7.80 0.11 -11.33
N ASP A 39 8.17 0.93 -10.34
CA ASP A 39 9.05 0.47 -9.26
C ASP A 39 8.36 -0.59 -8.40
N TRP A 40 7.03 -0.57 -8.28
CA TRP A 40 6.27 -1.54 -7.49
C TRP A 40 5.56 -2.61 -8.30
N GLU A 41 5.62 -2.61 -9.64
CA GLU A 41 4.78 -3.47 -10.49
C GLU A 41 3.30 -3.34 -10.08
N ALA A 42 2.77 -2.13 -10.19
CA ALA A 42 1.50 -1.78 -9.58
C ALA A 42 0.63 -0.90 -10.48
N VAL A 43 -0.65 -0.78 -10.11
CA VAL A 43 -1.56 0.22 -10.67
C VAL A 43 -1.81 1.29 -9.61
N MET A 44 -1.62 2.56 -9.97
CA MET A 44 -1.94 3.67 -9.09
C MET A 44 -3.41 4.07 -9.28
N CYS A 45 -4.13 4.08 -8.17
CA CYS A 45 -5.48 4.58 -8.01
C CYS A 45 -5.40 6.00 -7.45
N PRO A 46 -5.38 7.03 -8.32
CA PRO A 46 -5.13 8.40 -7.87
C PRO A 46 -6.25 8.94 -7.00
N GLU A 47 -5.87 9.78 -6.03
CA GLU A 47 -6.79 10.56 -5.20
C GLU A 47 -6.55 12.05 -5.39
N ALA A 48 -7.57 12.88 -5.13
CA ALA A 48 -7.49 14.33 -5.32
C ALA A 48 -7.12 15.09 -4.04
N GLU A 49 -7.19 14.45 -2.86
CA GLU A 49 -7.07 15.11 -1.57
C GLU A 49 -5.70 14.93 -0.92
N LEU A 50 -4.96 16.03 -0.83
CA LEU A 50 -3.67 16.05 -0.13
C LEU A 50 -3.86 15.85 1.39
N PRO A 51 -2.96 15.09 2.04
CA PRO A 51 -1.63 14.69 1.57
C PRO A 51 -1.60 13.38 0.77
N SER A 52 -2.74 12.69 0.64
CA SER A 52 -2.85 11.46 -0.14
C SER A 52 -2.70 11.79 -1.64
N LEU A 53 -1.89 10.99 -2.31
CA LEU A 53 -1.82 10.94 -3.78
C LEU A 53 -2.68 9.79 -4.31
N GLY A 54 -3.14 8.91 -3.42
CA GLY A 54 -4.00 7.77 -3.70
C GLY A 54 -3.39 6.44 -3.27
N MET A 55 -4.01 5.36 -3.74
CA MET A 55 -3.61 4.00 -3.39
C MET A 55 -2.81 3.34 -4.51
N LEU A 56 -1.81 2.57 -4.15
CA LEU A 56 -1.08 1.69 -5.04
C LEU A 56 -1.59 0.25 -4.86
N LEU A 57 -2.07 -0.36 -5.95
CA LEU A 57 -2.43 -1.78 -5.99
C LEU A 57 -1.25 -2.55 -6.58
N VAL A 58 -0.37 -3.04 -5.69
CA VAL A 58 0.83 -3.79 -6.07
C VAL A 58 0.47 -5.18 -6.52
N GLU A 59 0.87 -5.58 -7.73
CA GLU A 59 0.65 -6.93 -8.23
C GLU A 59 1.57 -7.91 -7.49
N TRP A 60 0.97 -8.98 -6.98
CA TRP A 60 1.69 -10.02 -6.29
C TRP A 60 1.00 -11.36 -6.51
N ARG A 61 1.60 -12.22 -7.34
CA ARG A 61 1.08 -13.56 -7.66
C ARG A 61 -0.35 -13.52 -8.25
N GLY A 62 -0.66 -12.48 -9.02
CA GLY A 62 -1.99 -12.25 -9.56
C GLY A 62 -3.00 -11.70 -8.55
N ALA A 63 -2.61 -11.45 -7.30
CA ALA A 63 -3.41 -10.73 -6.31
C ALA A 63 -2.89 -9.32 -6.09
N HIS A 64 -3.60 -8.52 -5.28
CA HIS A 64 -3.18 -7.16 -4.97
C HIS A 64 -2.72 -7.02 -3.51
N LEU A 65 -1.64 -6.26 -3.32
CA LEU A 65 -1.18 -5.76 -2.04
C LEU A 65 -1.39 -4.23 -1.98
N PRO A 66 -2.33 -3.72 -1.17
CA PRO A 66 -2.62 -2.29 -1.15
C PRO A 66 -1.58 -1.50 -0.35
N ALA A 67 -1.20 -0.33 -0.86
CA ALA A 67 -0.41 0.67 -0.16
C ALA A 67 -0.98 2.07 -0.35
N ASP A 68 -0.88 2.91 0.66
CA ASP A 68 -1.08 4.34 0.55
C ASP A 68 0.14 5.00 -0.09
N VAL A 69 -0.11 5.99 -0.94
CA VAL A 69 0.89 6.90 -1.46
C VAL A 69 0.56 8.31 -0.98
N SER A 70 1.46 8.92 -0.21
CA SER A 70 1.21 10.26 0.34
C SER A 70 2.48 11.10 0.42
N ILE A 71 2.32 12.42 0.40
CA ILE A 71 3.42 13.33 0.72
C ILE A 71 3.70 13.25 2.21
N CYS A 72 4.94 12.90 2.55
CA CYS A 72 5.37 12.63 3.92
C CYS A 72 6.45 13.58 4.43
N ALA A 73 6.98 14.45 3.56
CA ALA A 73 7.75 15.63 3.94
C ALA A 73 7.63 16.71 2.84
N PRO A 74 7.66 18.00 3.20
CA PRO A 74 7.85 18.55 4.55
C PRO A 74 6.60 18.47 5.43
N VAL A 75 5.50 17.97 4.87
CA VAL A 75 4.23 17.88 5.55
C VAL A 75 4.13 16.57 6.34
N SER A 76 3.81 16.66 7.63
CA SER A 76 3.58 15.49 8.49
C SER A 76 2.08 15.15 8.55
N HIS A 77 1.77 13.89 8.27
CA HIS A 77 0.44 13.28 8.26
C HIS A 77 -0.21 13.29 9.68
N PRO A 78 -1.56 13.35 9.87
CA PRO A 78 -2.63 13.18 8.88
C PRO A 78 -3.41 14.40 8.41
N ARG A 79 -3.38 15.52 9.13
CA ARG A 79 -4.20 16.70 8.80
C ARG A 79 -3.41 17.99 8.95
N PRO A 80 -2.43 18.20 8.07
CA PRO A 80 -1.71 19.47 8.00
C PRO A 80 -2.67 20.60 7.60
N PRO A 81 -2.40 21.85 8.02
CA PRO A 81 -3.18 22.99 7.57
C PRO A 81 -3.06 23.15 6.05
N PRO A 82 -4.13 23.55 5.32
CA PRO A 82 -4.08 23.69 3.85
C PRO A 82 -2.93 24.55 3.33
N LEU A 83 -2.56 25.61 4.09
CA LEU A 83 -1.45 26.51 3.78
C LEU A 83 -0.11 25.77 3.64
N ALA A 84 0.07 24.62 4.32
CA ALA A 84 1.30 23.85 4.25
C ALA A 84 1.65 23.38 2.83
N TYR A 85 0.67 23.33 1.92
CA TYR A 85 0.87 22.95 0.51
C TYR A 85 1.13 24.13 -0.42
N ASP A 86 0.91 25.36 0.07
CA ASP A 86 1.11 26.61 -0.67
C ASP A 86 2.48 27.25 -0.38
N VAL A 87 3.13 26.87 0.72
CA VAL A 87 4.47 27.34 1.08
C VAL A 87 5.52 26.78 0.08
N PRO A 88 6.43 27.61 -0.45
CA PRO A 88 7.53 27.15 -1.28
C PRO A 88 8.48 26.22 -0.51
N VAL A 89 8.85 25.12 -1.13
CA VAL A 89 9.77 24.13 -0.56
C VAL A 89 10.85 23.81 -1.58
N GLU A 90 12.01 23.36 -1.10
CA GLU A 90 13.12 22.91 -1.96
C GLU A 90 13.12 21.39 -2.16
N ARG A 91 12.29 20.68 -1.40
CA ARG A 91 12.25 19.22 -1.41
C ARG A 91 10.86 18.70 -1.04
N VAL A 92 10.43 17.68 -1.77
CA VAL A 92 9.23 16.89 -1.43
C VAL A 92 9.61 15.42 -1.29
N ASP A 93 9.11 14.77 -0.25
CA ASP A 93 9.23 13.33 -0.11
C ASP A 93 7.85 12.68 -0.28
N VAL A 94 7.76 11.70 -1.18
CA VAL A 94 6.58 10.83 -1.36
C VAL A 94 6.85 9.50 -0.68
N CYS A 95 5.91 9.04 0.13
CA CYS A 95 6.01 7.78 0.84
C CYS A 95 5.03 6.76 0.29
N VAL A 96 5.48 5.50 0.23
CA VAL A 96 4.63 4.33 0.03
C VAL A 96 4.57 3.56 1.34
N GLU A 97 3.37 3.45 1.92
CA GLU A 97 3.10 2.77 3.18
C GLU A 97 2.06 1.67 2.96
N PRO A 98 2.35 0.39 3.28
CA PRO A 98 1.34 -0.64 3.13
C PRO A 98 0.15 -0.37 4.05
N ILE A 99 -1.04 -0.62 3.55
CA ILE A 99 -2.30 -0.46 4.28
C ILE A 99 -3.05 -1.80 4.28
N ALA A 100 -4.06 -1.92 5.13
CA ALA A 100 -5.00 -3.03 5.00
C ALA A 100 -6.09 -2.67 3.98
N PRO A 101 -6.62 -3.65 3.23
CA PRO A 101 -7.78 -3.43 2.39
C PRO A 101 -8.97 -3.04 3.27
N VAL A 102 -9.68 -1.96 2.94
CA VAL A 102 -10.89 -1.52 3.69
C VAL A 102 -12.20 -1.76 2.92
N PHE A 103 -12.10 -2.14 1.66
CA PHE A 103 -13.23 -2.48 0.80
C PHE A 103 -13.22 -3.99 0.46
N PRO A 104 -14.38 -4.55 0.06
CA PRO A 104 -14.47 -5.93 -0.37
C PRO A 104 -13.58 -6.22 -1.59
N PRO A 105 -13.02 -7.45 -1.72
CA PRO A 105 -12.37 -7.90 -2.94
C PRO A 105 -13.32 -7.84 -4.14
N ALA A 106 -12.79 -7.41 -5.29
CA ALA A 106 -13.53 -7.44 -6.54
C ALA A 106 -13.63 -8.88 -7.08
N GLU A 107 -12.59 -9.67 -6.85
CA GLU A 107 -12.52 -11.09 -7.19
C GLU A 107 -11.44 -11.77 -6.34
N TYR A 108 -11.38 -13.10 -6.44
CA TYR A 108 -10.33 -13.90 -5.84
C TYR A 108 -9.63 -14.72 -6.92
N ILE A 109 -8.30 -14.76 -6.85
CA ILE A 109 -7.49 -15.66 -7.68
C ILE A 109 -7.15 -16.90 -6.86
N ALA A 110 -7.43 -18.07 -7.44
CA ALA A 110 -7.10 -19.35 -6.85
C ALA A 110 -5.68 -19.77 -7.23
N ILE A 111 -4.87 -20.05 -6.23
CA ILE A 111 -3.51 -20.56 -6.39
C ILE A 111 -3.41 -21.91 -5.70
N HIS A 112 -2.96 -22.91 -6.43
CA HIS A 112 -2.84 -24.28 -5.95
C HIS A 112 -1.39 -24.51 -5.56
N ILE A 113 -1.15 -24.77 -4.28
CA ILE A 113 0.20 -24.85 -3.71
C ILE A 113 0.35 -26.12 -2.87
N PRO A 114 1.54 -26.77 -2.87
CA PRO A 114 1.75 -27.95 -2.03
C PRO A 114 1.59 -27.64 -0.54
N SER A 115 2.06 -26.47 -0.11
CA SER A 115 1.85 -25.95 1.23
C SER A 115 1.99 -24.43 1.28
N VAL A 116 1.39 -23.82 2.30
CA VAL A 116 1.55 -22.38 2.60
C VAL A 116 3.01 -22.03 2.91
N LYS A 117 3.76 -22.94 3.55
CA LYS A 117 5.17 -22.72 3.93
C LYS A 117 6.07 -22.54 2.71
N THR A 118 5.76 -23.24 1.61
CA THR A 118 6.50 -23.13 0.35
C THR A 118 6.15 -21.87 -0.44
N PHE A 119 5.05 -21.19 -0.10
CA PHE A 119 4.55 -20.02 -0.82
C PHE A 119 5.10 -18.70 -0.25
N GLY A 120 6.43 -18.56 -0.21
CA GLY A 120 7.10 -17.24 -0.24
C GLY A 120 6.92 -16.30 0.97
N ARG A 121 7.28 -16.74 2.19
CA ARG A 121 7.27 -15.88 3.41
C ARG A 121 5.92 -15.20 3.67
N ILE A 122 4.82 -15.90 3.42
CA ILE A 122 3.51 -15.48 3.89
C ILE A 122 3.22 -16.03 5.28
N SER A 123 2.45 -15.29 6.05
CA SER A 123 1.84 -15.77 7.28
C SER A 123 0.32 -15.60 7.16
N LEU A 124 -0.40 -16.72 7.21
CA LEU A 124 -1.84 -16.67 7.22
C LEU A 124 -2.35 -16.23 8.59
N ARG A 125 -3.45 -15.49 8.55
CA ARG A 125 -4.33 -15.08 9.64
C ARG A 125 -5.73 -15.44 9.21
N ARG A 126 -6.67 -15.51 10.16
CA ARG A 126 -8.04 -15.98 9.93
C ARG A 126 -8.63 -15.73 8.53
N ASN A 127 -8.61 -14.48 8.05
CA ASN A 127 -9.11 -14.09 6.73
C ASN A 127 -8.09 -13.28 5.89
N TYR A 128 -6.81 -13.33 6.25
CA TYR A 128 -5.78 -12.46 5.66
C TYR A 128 -4.46 -13.20 5.45
N ALA A 129 -3.75 -12.84 4.39
CA ALA A 129 -2.35 -13.18 4.23
C ALA A 129 -1.49 -11.96 4.57
N VAL A 130 -0.55 -12.14 5.50
CA VAL A 130 0.53 -11.17 5.74
C VAL A 130 1.69 -11.55 4.83
N VAL A 131 2.07 -10.65 3.93
CA VAL A 131 3.07 -10.89 2.88
C VAL A 131 4.27 -10.00 3.10
N LYS A 132 5.46 -10.59 3.20
CA LYS A 132 6.71 -9.81 3.20
C LYS A 132 7.12 -9.53 1.76
N HIS A 133 6.89 -8.30 1.29
CA HIS A 133 7.28 -7.86 -0.05
C HIS A 133 8.18 -6.63 0.04
N ARG A 134 9.34 -6.66 -0.65
CA ARG A 134 10.35 -5.58 -0.65
C ARG A 134 10.74 -5.05 0.75
N GLY A 135 10.79 -5.96 1.73
CA GLY A 135 11.15 -5.62 3.11
C GLY A 135 10.03 -5.04 3.97
N LEU A 136 8.83 -4.84 3.41
CA LEU A 136 7.63 -4.37 4.11
C LEU A 136 6.64 -5.51 4.36
N LEU A 137 5.69 -5.30 5.28
CA LEU A 137 4.62 -6.25 5.60
C LEU A 137 3.30 -5.76 5.03
N PHE A 138 2.87 -6.36 3.93
CA PHE A 138 1.58 -6.11 3.33
C PHE A 138 0.53 -7.06 3.89
N VAL A 139 -0.73 -6.66 3.77
CA VAL A 139 -1.87 -7.50 4.14
C VAL A 139 -2.86 -7.49 2.98
N THR A 140 -3.31 -8.68 2.60
CA THR A 140 -4.37 -8.88 1.61
C THR A 140 -5.37 -9.89 2.13
N GLU A 141 -6.63 -9.81 1.68
CA GLU A 141 -7.63 -10.82 2.05
C GLU A 141 -7.26 -12.16 1.41
N ALA A 142 -7.33 -13.20 2.24
CA ALA A 142 -6.98 -14.54 1.83
C ALA A 142 -7.91 -15.56 2.48
N ARG A 143 -8.25 -16.60 1.74
CA ARG A 143 -8.93 -17.80 2.23
C ARG A 143 -8.13 -19.01 1.80
N HIS A 144 -8.15 -20.06 2.60
CA HIS A 144 -7.45 -21.28 2.26
C HIS A 144 -8.29 -22.51 2.58
N GLY A 145 -8.13 -23.55 1.78
CA GLY A 145 -8.82 -24.82 1.92
C GLY A 145 -7.96 -25.98 1.43
N PRO A 146 -8.35 -27.23 1.72
CA PRO A 146 -7.71 -28.38 1.13
C PRO A 146 -7.95 -28.42 -0.39
N GLU A 147 -6.92 -28.74 -1.16
CA GLU A 147 -7.06 -28.96 -2.60
C GLU A 147 -7.41 -30.45 -2.88
N PRO A 148 -8.40 -30.77 -3.74
CA PRO A 148 -8.89 -32.13 -3.93
C PRO A 148 -7.86 -33.19 -4.35
N ARG A 149 -6.81 -32.81 -5.08
CA ARG A 149 -5.71 -33.67 -5.54
C ARG A 149 -4.50 -33.63 -4.60
N GLY A 150 -4.59 -32.91 -3.49
CA GLY A 150 -3.57 -32.80 -2.46
C GLY A 150 -2.88 -31.43 -2.46
N GLY A 151 -2.70 -30.88 -1.26
CA GLY A 151 -2.12 -29.55 -1.05
C GLY A 151 -3.14 -28.56 -0.52
N VAL A 152 -2.94 -27.29 -0.84
CA VAL A 152 -3.75 -26.17 -0.36
C VAL A 152 -4.20 -25.32 -1.55
N GLU A 153 -5.50 -25.06 -1.62
CA GLU A 153 -6.03 -23.98 -2.44
C GLU A 153 -5.96 -22.69 -1.63
N LEU A 154 -5.28 -21.67 -2.17
CA LEU A 154 -5.17 -20.35 -1.59
C LEU A 154 -5.90 -19.36 -2.50
N LEU A 155 -7.00 -18.80 -2.00
CA LEU A 155 -7.75 -17.73 -2.65
C LEU A 155 -7.19 -16.39 -2.18
N LEU A 156 -6.68 -15.58 -3.10
CA LEU A 156 -6.13 -14.26 -2.79
C LEU A 156 -6.93 -13.16 -3.49
N ALA A 157 -7.18 -12.06 -2.77
CA ALA A 157 -8.01 -10.98 -3.27
C ALA A 157 -7.32 -10.14 -4.35
N ARG A 158 -8.10 -9.81 -5.40
CA ARG A 158 -7.85 -8.65 -6.27
C ARG A 158 -8.82 -7.53 -5.92
N TYR A 159 -8.32 -6.32 -6.04
CA TYR A 159 -9.00 -5.09 -5.66
C TYR A 159 -9.18 -4.17 -6.86
N ARG A 160 -10.18 -3.31 -6.81
CA ARG A 160 -10.37 -2.21 -7.76
C ARG A 160 -10.01 -0.90 -7.09
N CYS A 161 -9.79 0.14 -7.90
CA CYS A 161 -9.64 1.48 -7.37
C CYS A 161 -10.92 1.92 -6.65
N ALA A 162 -10.75 2.39 -5.42
CA ALA A 162 -11.81 2.89 -4.57
C ALA A 162 -11.22 3.92 -3.60
N SER A 163 -12.03 4.89 -3.18
CA SER A 163 -11.69 5.78 -2.07
C SER A 163 -11.61 4.98 -0.76
N TYR A 164 -10.77 5.43 0.16
CA TYR A 164 -10.54 4.75 1.43
C TYR A 164 -10.23 5.74 2.54
N ASP A 165 -10.60 5.42 3.78
CA ASP A 165 -10.08 6.14 4.95
C ASP A 165 -8.74 5.52 5.37
N LEU A 166 -7.67 6.29 5.21
CA LEU A 166 -6.32 5.86 5.57
C LEU A 166 -6.19 5.52 7.07
N GLY A 167 -6.88 6.25 7.94
CA GLY A 167 -6.88 6.00 9.38
C GLY A 167 -7.47 4.63 9.72
N GLU A 168 -8.59 4.27 9.11
CA GLU A 168 -9.20 2.95 9.21
C GLU A 168 -8.31 1.86 8.63
N ALA A 169 -7.72 2.10 7.47
CA ALA A 169 -6.83 1.15 6.81
C ALA A 169 -5.59 0.83 7.66
N LEU A 170 -4.94 1.85 8.25
CA LEU A 170 -3.81 1.67 9.15
C LEU A 170 -4.19 1.04 10.49
N LYS A 171 -5.35 1.41 11.06
CA LYS A 171 -5.88 0.76 12.28
C LYS A 171 -6.16 -0.72 12.03
N LYS A 172 -6.79 -1.06 10.91
CA LYS A 172 -7.07 -2.43 10.48
C LYS A 172 -5.78 -3.23 10.27
N LEU A 173 -4.78 -2.63 9.61
CA LEU A 173 -3.47 -3.25 9.42
C LEU A 173 -2.79 -3.58 10.75
N LYS A 174 -2.70 -2.61 11.67
CA LYS A 174 -2.12 -2.81 13.00
C LYS A 174 -2.81 -3.93 13.77
N ARG A 175 -4.14 -4.02 13.68
CA ARG A 175 -4.92 -5.11 14.30
C ARG A 175 -4.55 -6.47 13.70
N ILE A 176 -4.46 -6.58 12.38
CA ILE A 176 -4.12 -7.84 11.69
C ILE A 176 -2.68 -8.27 12.01
N LEU A 177 -1.72 -7.34 12.00
CA LEU A 177 -0.32 -7.65 12.30
C LEU A 177 -0.09 -8.04 13.77
N ARG A 178 -0.90 -7.50 14.70
CA ARG A 178 -0.86 -7.87 16.13
C ARG A 178 -1.59 -9.18 16.43
N ALA A 179 -2.59 -9.54 15.63
CA ALA A 179 -3.29 -10.80 15.79
C ALA A 179 -2.30 -11.95 15.57
N ARG A 180 -2.22 -12.87 16.55
CA ARG A 180 -1.41 -14.09 16.43
C ARG A 180 -2.15 -15.22 15.68
N TYR A 181 -3.45 -15.05 15.44
CA TYR A 181 -4.37 -16.06 14.90
C TYR A 181 -5.38 -15.38 13.96
#